data_AF-A0A1C2XQW7-F1
#
_entry.id   AF-A0A1C2XQW7-F1
#
_cell.length_a   1.000
_cell.length_b   1.000
_cell.length_c   1.000
_cell.angle_alpha   90.00
_cell.angle_beta   90.00
_cell.angle_gamma   90.00
#
_symmetry.space_group_name_H-M   'P 1'
#
loop_
_entity.id
_entity.type
_entity.pdbx_description
1 polymer ?
#
loop_
_entity_poly.entity_id
_entity_poly.type
_entity_poly.pdbx_seq_one_letter_code
_entity_poly.pdbx_strand_id
1 'polypeptide(L)'
;MNNYDTVERWRDEYYLKLRDCKKAMMADDALSHAYNSHNLNGFMEQLIGTHGLERVSLLLSNTIREAPWDGRYAKEVKDWAKHYPEIQPAPAEQKEPIRVFALNLYEHPDIINEAARIAIQKKELSHPKGKEQER
;
A
#
# COMPACT_ATOMS: atom_id res chain seq x y z
N MET A 1 11.44 1.13 -13.63
CA MET A 1 10.84 2.41 -13.18
C MET A 1 9.87 2.86 -14.24
N ASN A 2 8.59 3.09 -13.92
CA ASN A 2 7.72 3.85 -14.83
C ASN A 2 8.30 5.26 -14.91
N ASN A 3 8.75 5.67 -16.10
CA ASN A 3 9.16 7.05 -16.30
C ASN A 3 7.88 7.88 -16.34
N TYR A 4 7.81 8.98 -15.61
CA TYR A 4 6.74 9.97 -15.76
C TYR A 4 7.40 11.24 -16.27
N ASP A 5 7.48 11.41 -17.59
CA ASP A 5 8.34 12.45 -18.19
C ASP A 5 7.79 13.87 -18.01
N THR A 6 6.49 13.99 -17.66
CA THR A 6 5.82 15.27 -17.39
C THR A 6 5.05 15.21 -16.07
N VAL A 7 4.82 16.38 -15.47
CA VAL A 7 4.03 16.51 -14.24
C VAL A 7 2.59 16.07 -14.46
N GLU A 8 2.02 16.37 -15.62
CA GLU A 8 0.66 15.97 -16.00
C GLU A 8 0.56 14.44 -16.07
N ARG A 9 1.53 13.77 -16.72
CA ARG A 9 1.52 12.31 -16.81
C ARG A 9 1.71 11.66 -15.45
N TRP A 10 2.64 12.17 -14.64
CA TRP A 10 2.80 11.73 -13.25
C TRP A 10 1.49 11.89 -12.45
N ARG A 11 0.86 13.05 -12.56
CA ARG A 11 -0.36 13.38 -11.82
C ARG A 11 -1.48 12.42 -12.21
N ASP A 12 -1.75 12.31 -13.51
CA ASP A 12 -2.95 11.66 -14.01
C ASP A 12 -2.79 10.13 -14.03
N GLU A 13 -1.60 9.61 -14.33
CA GLU A 13 -1.38 8.17 -14.46
C GLU A 13 -0.95 7.47 -13.17
N TYR A 14 -0.43 8.22 -12.19
CA TYR A 14 0.14 7.67 -10.96
C TYR A 14 -0.46 8.27 -9.70
N TYR A 15 -0.28 9.57 -9.48
CA TYR A 15 -0.68 10.22 -8.23
C TYR A 15 -2.19 10.13 -8.00
N LEU A 16 -3.02 10.47 -9.00
CA LEU A 16 -4.47 10.41 -8.87
C LEU A 16 -4.96 8.99 -8.62
N LYS A 17 -4.36 7.97 -9.27
CA LYS A 17 -4.74 6.57 -9.05
C LYS A 17 -4.40 6.07 -7.63
N LEU A 18 -3.28 6.54 -7.07
CA LEU A 18 -2.92 6.27 -5.68
C LEU A 18 -3.83 7.03 -4.71
N ARG A 19 -4.14 8.29 -5.02
CA ARG A 19 -5.05 9.11 -4.23
C ARG A 19 -6.47 8.52 -4.20
N ASP A 20 -6.96 8.01 -5.33
CA ASP A 20 -8.27 7.36 -5.41
C ASP A 20 -8.30 6.05 -4.63
N CYS A 21 -7.22 5.26 -4.70
CA CYS A 21 -7.07 4.05 -3.86
C CYS A 21 -7.06 4.41 -2.38
N LYS A 22 -6.29 5.42 -1.96
CA LYS A 22 -6.28 5.92 -0.58
C LYS A 22 -7.68 6.37 -0.17
N LYS A 23 -8.38 7.12 -1.02
CA LYS A 23 -9.74 7.60 -0.74
C LYS A 23 -10.69 6.42 -0.53
N ALA A 24 -10.62 5.37 -1.34
CA ALA A 24 -11.44 4.17 -1.16
C ALA A 24 -11.12 3.42 0.15
N MET A 25 -9.85 3.39 0.57
CA MET A 25 -9.44 2.78 1.84
C MET A 25 -9.96 3.57 3.06
N MET A 26 -10.12 4.88 2.95
CA MET A 26 -10.38 5.77 4.08
C MET A 26 -11.76 6.43 4.07
N ALA A 27 -12.57 6.20 3.04
CA ALA A 27 -13.91 6.78 2.96
C ALA A 27 -14.77 6.22 4.10
N ASP A 28 -15.46 7.09 4.82
CA ASP A 28 -16.43 6.73 5.86
C ASP A 28 -15.90 5.68 6.87
N ASP A 29 -14.64 5.83 7.28
CA ASP A 29 -13.93 4.92 8.19
C ASP A 29 -13.96 3.44 7.72
N ALA A 30 -14.01 3.20 6.40
CA ALA A 30 -14.28 1.87 5.84
C ALA A 30 -13.29 0.79 6.29
N LEU A 31 -11.99 1.10 6.43
CA LEU A 31 -11.00 0.17 6.96
C LEU A 31 -11.29 -0.22 8.41
N SER A 32 -11.49 0.79 9.27
CA SER A 32 -11.87 0.60 10.67
C SER A 32 -13.18 -0.17 10.82
N HIS A 33 -14.21 0.18 10.04
CA HIS A 33 -15.49 -0.52 10.03
C HIS A 33 -15.34 -1.98 9.56
N ALA A 34 -14.59 -2.23 8.48
CA ALA A 34 -14.35 -3.59 7.98
C ALA A 34 -13.57 -4.45 8.99
N TYR A 35 -12.60 -3.85 9.69
CA TYR A 35 -11.88 -4.52 10.78
C TYR A 35 -12.81 -4.89 11.94
N ASN A 36 -13.58 -3.92 12.44
CA ASN A 36 -14.48 -4.12 13.58
C ASN A 36 -15.66 -5.07 13.28
N SER A 37 -16.06 -5.18 12.00
CA SER A 37 -17.11 -6.09 11.55
C SER A 37 -16.58 -7.47 11.11
N HIS A 38 -15.30 -7.76 11.32
CA HIS A 38 -14.63 -9.00 10.88
C HIS A 38 -14.71 -9.26 9.37
N ASN A 39 -14.93 -8.22 8.56
CA ASN A 39 -15.03 -8.30 7.10
C ASN A 39 -13.82 -7.67 6.38
N LEU A 40 -12.70 -7.48 7.07
CA LEU A 40 -11.52 -6.84 6.48
C LEU A 40 -10.97 -7.62 5.27
N ASN A 41 -11.03 -8.96 5.29
CA ASN A 41 -10.63 -9.78 4.14
C ASN A 41 -11.45 -9.47 2.88
N GLY A 42 -12.78 -9.47 2.98
CA GLY A 42 -13.65 -9.17 1.84
C GLY A 42 -13.49 -7.74 1.35
N PHE A 43 -13.33 -6.79 2.27
CA PHE A 43 -13.05 -5.40 1.92
C PHE A 43 -11.72 -5.23 1.18
N MET A 44 -10.66 -5.87 1.67
CA MET A 44 -9.34 -5.86 1.03
C MET A 44 -9.37 -6.54 -0.34
N GLU A 45 -10.12 -7.63 -0.50
CA GLU A 45 -10.33 -8.29 -1.79
C GLU A 45 -11.01 -7.36 -2.81
N GLN A 46 -12.06 -6.64 -2.39
CA GLN A 46 -12.73 -5.66 -3.25
C GLN A 46 -11.77 -4.53 -3.63
N LEU A 47 -11.04 -3.96 -2.66
CA LEU A 47 -10.04 -2.92 -2.91
C LEU A 47 -8.96 -3.38 -3.88
N ILE A 48 -8.42 -4.58 -3.70
CA ILE A 48 -7.41 -5.17 -4.59
C ILE A 48 -7.99 -5.43 -5.97
N GLY A 49 -9.26 -5.86 -6.08
CA GLY A 49 -9.95 -6.02 -7.36
C GLY A 49 -10.10 -4.71 -8.13
N THR A 50 -10.48 -3.62 -7.44
CA THR A 50 -10.68 -2.30 -8.06
C THR A 50 -9.38 -1.54 -8.33
N HIS A 51 -8.46 -1.59 -7.36
CA HIS A 51 -7.23 -0.78 -7.37
C HIS A 51 -5.95 -1.60 -7.60
N GLY A 52 -6.03 -2.90 -7.80
CA GLY A 52 -4.84 -3.73 -8.00
C GLY A 52 -3.98 -3.87 -6.74
N LEU A 53 -3.36 -5.04 -6.62
CA LEU A 53 -2.54 -5.40 -5.44
C LEU A 53 -1.35 -4.45 -5.25
N GLU A 54 -0.72 -4.02 -6.35
CA GLU A 54 0.48 -3.17 -6.27
C GLU A 54 0.21 -1.81 -5.63
N ARG A 55 -0.90 -1.13 -6.00
CA ARG A 55 -1.22 0.20 -5.47
C ARG A 55 -1.67 0.13 -4.01
N VAL A 56 -2.50 -0.86 -3.67
CA VAL A 56 -2.90 -1.12 -2.29
C VAL A 56 -1.67 -1.39 -1.41
N SER A 57 -0.78 -2.27 -1.87
CA SER A 57 0.47 -2.59 -1.16
C SER A 57 1.41 -1.39 -1.05
N LEU A 58 1.48 -0.55 -2.08
CA LEU A 58 2.32 0.64 -2.06
C LEU A 58 1.87 1.65 -1.01
N LEU A 59 0.56 1.89 -0.86
CA LEU A 59 0.03 2.80 0.18
C LEU A 59 0.25 2.25 1.60
N LEU A 60 0.00 0.96 1.81
CA LEU A 60 0.26 0.30 3.09
C LEU A 60 1.74 0.38 3.47
N SER A 61 2.63 -0.04 2.56
CA SER A 61 4.08 -0.01 2.78
C SER A 61 4.62 1.42 2.97
N ASN A 62 4.10 2.41 2.26
CA ASN A 62 4.43 3.82 2.48
C ASN A 62 4.09 4.24 3.91
N THR A 63 2.86 3.97 4.35
CA THR A 63 2.39 4.31 5.70
C THR A 63 3.25 3.65 6.80
N ILE A 64 3.58 2.37 6.65
CA ILE A 64 4.42 1.64 7.61
C ILE A 64 5.85 2.20 7.67
N ARG A 65 6.44 2.53 6.51
CA ARG A 65 7.81 3.09 6.43
C ARG A 65 7.94 4.49 7.01
N GLU A 66 6.85 5.25 7.07
CA GLU A 66 6.85 6.60 7.68
C GLU A 66 6.93 6.57 9.20
N ALA A 67 6.56 5.45 9.83
CA ALA A 67 6.63 5.25 11.27
C ALA A 67 7.44 3.99 11.64
N PRO A 68 8.73 3.90 11.24
CA PRO A 68 9.55 2.71 11.49
C PRO A 68 9.81 2.49 12.99
N TRP A 69 9.73 3.57 13.77
CA TRP A 69 9.85 3.62 15.22
C TRP A 69 8.61 3.11 15.96
N ASP A 70 7.45 2.99 15.31
CA ASP A 70 6.21 2.56 15.98
C ASP A 70 6.27 1.05 16.26
N GLY A 71 6.29 0.70 17.55
CA GLY A 71 6.40 -0.68 18.03
C GLY A 71 5.14 -1.54 17.78
N ARG A 72 4.01 -0.92 17.40
CA ARG A 72 2.76 -1.64 17.11
C ARG A 72 2.83 -2.35 15.76
N TYR A 73 3.61 -1.85 14.81
CA TYR A 73 3.82 -2.55 13.54
C TYR A 73 4.64 -3.83 13.73
N ALA A 74 4.09 -4.94 13.25
CA ALA A 74 4.73 -6.24 13.38
C ALA A 74 6.02 -6.31 12.54
N LYS A 75 6.99 -7.11 12.99
CA LYS A 75 8.31 -7.19 12.34
C LYS A 75 8.20 -7.64 10.88
N GLU A 76 7.37 -8.66 10.62
CA GLU A 76 7.13 -9.19 9.29
C GLU A 76 6.54 -8.14 8.33
N VAL A 77 5.63 -7.30 8.83
CA VAL A 77 5.01 -6.22 8.07
C VAL A 77 6.01 -5.09 7.77
N LYS A 78 6.86 -4.73 8.74
CA LYS A 78 7.96 -3.77 8.52
C LYS A 78 8.95 -4.28 7.48
N ASP A 79 9.35 -5.55 7.58
CA ASP A 79 10.30 -6.14 6.64
C ASP A 79 9.69 -6.26 5.24
N TRP A 80 8.43 -6.67 5.11
CA TRP A 80 7.70 -6.61 3.84
C TRP A 80 7.65 -5.21 3.25
N ALA A 81 7.32 -4.19 4.04
CA ALA A 81 7.19 -2.81 3.58
C ALA A 81 8.50 -2.25 2.98
N LYS A 82 9.67 -2.66 3.49
CA LYS A 82 10.99 -2.27 2.96
C LYS A 82 11.24 -2.76 1.52
N HIS A 83 10.54 -3.80 1.07
CA HIS A 83 10.70 -4.35 -0.29
C HIS A 83 9.92 -3.57 -1.36
N TYR A 84 9.06 -2.61 -0.96
CA TYR A 84 8.32 -1.76 -1.89
C TYR A 84 9.12 -0.50 -2.24
N PRO A 85 9.03 -0.02 -3.50
CA PRO A 85 9.65 1.25 -3.86
C PRO A 85 9.03 2.41 -3.09
N GLU A 86 9.78 3.50 -2.92
CA GLU A 86 9.20 4.77 -2.48
C GLU A 86 8.21 5.33 -3.52
N ILE A 87 7.23 6.09 -3.05
CA ILE A 87 6.32 6.80 -3.96
C ILE A 87 7.13 7.89 -4.67
N GLN A 88 7.11 7.86 -6.00
CA GLN A 88 7.88 8.81 -6.80
C GLN A 88 7.33 10.24 -6.65
N PRO A 89 8.16 11.26 -6.38
CA PRO A 89 7.74 12.66 -6.37
C PRO A 89 7.41 13.13 -7.80
N ALA A 90 6.77 14.29 -7.92
CA ALA A 90 6.51 14.88 -9.23
C ALA A 90 7.83 15.20 -9.96
N PRO A 91 7.90 15.06 -11.30
CA PRO A 91 9.13 15.33 -12.07
C PRO A 91 9.71 16.73 -11.86
N ALA A 92 8.84 17.75 -11.67
CA ALA A 92 9.26 19.12 -11.40
C ALA A 92 9.87 19.31 -10.00
N GLU A 93 9.68 18.35 -9.09
CA GLU A 93 10.04 18.42 -7.67
C GLU A 93 11.23 17.53 -7.32
N GLN A 94 11.94 16.94 -8.30
CA GLN A 94 13.11 16.08 -8.05
C GLN A 94 14.25 16.75 -7.26
N LYS A 95 14.22 18.08 -7.10
CA LYS A 95 15.19 18.84 -6.30
C LYS A 95 14.92 18.82 -4.79
N GLU A 96 13.71 18.52 -4.35
CA GLU A 96 13.36 18.42 -2.92
C GLU A 96 12.40 17.24 -2.71
N PRO A 97 12.78 16.20 -1.95
CA PRO A 97 11.91 15.06 -1.72
C PRO A 97 10.71 15.50 -0.88
N ILE A 98 9.59 15.81 -1.54
CA ILE A 98 8.31 15.88 -0.85
C ILE A 98 7.98 14.45 -0.43
N ARG A 99 8.24 14.14 0.85
CA ARG A 99 7.60 13.01 1.53
C ARG A 99 6.12 13.17 1.29
N VAL A 100 5.52 12.31 0.46
CA VAL A 100 4.11 12.43 0.06
C VAL A 100 3.24 11.94 1.21
N PHE A 101 3.29 12.64 2.36
CA PHE A 101 2.45 12.40 3.53
C PHE A 101 0.97 12.39 3.16
N ALA A 102 0.61 13.14 2.11
CA ALA A 102 -0.71 13.13 1.50
C ALA A 102 -1.20 11.73 1.07
N LEU A 103 -0.33 10.73 0.92
CA LEU A 103 -0.65 9.35 0.58
C LEU A 103 -0.51 8.36 1.75
N ASN A 104 -0.20 8.83 2.97
CA ASN A 104 -0.27 7.99 4.16
C ASN A 104 -1.73 7.70 4.54
N LEU A 105 -1.97 6.49 5.05
CA LEU A 105 -3.24 6.10 5.64
C LEU A 105 -3.28 6.57 7.11
N TYR A 106 -4.39 7.19 7.51
CA TYR A 106 -4.58 7.68 8.88
C TYR A 106 -5.46 6.71 9.66
N GLU A 107 -4.94 5.51 9.92
CA GLU A 107 -5.64 4.41 10.58
C GLU A 107 -4.80 3.83 11.71
N HIS A 108 -5.44 3.10 12.63
CA HIS A 108 -4.72 2.47 13.74
C HIS A 108 -3.68 1.45 13.20
N PRO A 109 -2.45 1.39 13.75
CA PRO A 109 -1.42 0.47 13.27
C PRO A 109 -1.82 -1.01 13.24
N ASP A 110 -2.70 -1.45 14.14
CA ASP A 110 -3.19 -2.83 14.14
C ASP A 110 -4.07 -3.15 12.91
N ILE A 111 -4.87 -2.18 12.45
CA ILE A 111 -5.68 -2.32 11.23
C ILE A 111 -4.77 -2.35 10.02
N ILE A 112 -3.75 -1.47 9.99
CA ILE A 112 -2.76 -1.43 8.90
C ILE A 112 -1.91 -2.70 8.87
N ASN A 113 -1.51 -3.24 10.02
CA ASN A 113 -0.84 -4.54 10.13
C ASN A 113 -1.68 -5.64 9.47
N GLU A 114 -2.96 -5.72 9.83
CA GLU A 114 -3.82 -6.78 9.35
C GLU A 114 -4.10 -6.64 7.84
N ALA A 115 -4.36 -5.42 7.37
CA ALA A 115 -4.49 -5.13 5.94
C ALA A 115 -3.21 -5.49 5.16
N ALA A 116 -2.02 -5.22 5.72
CA ALA A 116 -0.75 -5.60 5.13
C ALA A 116 -0.57 -7.13 5.07
N ARG A 117 -0.94 -7.87 6.11
CA ARG A 117 -0.89 -9.35 6.10
C ARG A 117 -1.78 -9.94 5.01
N ILE A 118 -2.99 -9.40 4.83
CA ILE A 118 -3.89 -9.82 3.75
C ILE A 118 -3.25 -9.56 2.38
N ALA A 119 -2.65 -8.38 2.18
CA ALA A 119 -1.95 -8.07 0.93
C ALA A 119 -0.75 -9.00 0.68
N ILE A 120 0.03 -9.36 1.71
CA ILE A 120 1.13 -10.32 1.64
C ILE A 120 0.61 -11.69 1.17
N GLN A 121 -0.43 -12.21 1.83
CA GLN A 121 -1.02 -13.51 1.47
C GLN A 121 -1.54 -13.52 0.03
N LYS A 122 -2.21 -12.45 -0.42
CA LYS A 122 -2.67 -12.34 -1.82
C LYS A 122 -1.51 -12.31 -2.81
N LYS A 123 -0.37 -11.69 -2.46
CA LYS A 123 0.85 -11.70 -3.29
C LYS A 123 1.44 -13.11 -3.41
N GLU A 124 1.52 -13.84 -2.31
CA GLU A 124 2.02 -15.22 -2.30
C GLU A 124 1.11 -16.16 -3.10
N LEU A 125 -0.21 -16.01 -2.99
CA LEU A 125 -1.18 -16.79 -3.77
C LEU A 125 -1.12 -16.52 -5.27
N SER A 126 -0.79 -15.28 -5.68
CA SER A 126 -0.62 -14.92 -7.09
C SER A 126 0.71 -15.38 -7.68
N HIS A 127 1.71 -15.67 -6.84
CA HIS A 127 3.03 -16.15 -7.23
C HIS A 127 3.43 -17.36 -6.38
N PRO A 128 2.76 -18.52 -6.55
CA PRO A 128 3.09 -19.71 -5.77
C PRO A 128 4.56 -20.05 -5.99
N LYS A 129 5.32 -20.20 -4.90
CA LYS A 129 6.71 -20.69 -4.97
C LYS A 129 6.69 -22.00 -5.76
N GLY A 130 7.35 -22.00 -6.91
CA GLY A 130 7.49 -23.21 -7.73
C GLY A 130 7.98 -24.34 -6.84
N LYS A 131 7.29 -25.48 -6.89
CA LYS A 131 7.72 -26.70 -6.21
C LYS A 131 9.20 -26.89 -6.51
N GLU A 132 10.01 -26.84 -5.47
CA GLU A 132 11.41 -27.25 -5.51
C GLU A 132 11.42 -28.67 -6.10
N GLN A 133 11.97 -28.81 -7.31
CA GLN A 133 12.21 -30.12 -7.91
C GLN A 133 13.23 -30.81 -7.00
N GLU A 134 12.73 -31.71 -6.15
CA GLU A 134 13.54 -32.75 -5.51
C GLU A 134 14.45 -33.36 -6.58
N ARG A 135 15.76 -33.18 -6.39
CA ARG A 135 16.81 -33.90 -7.11
C ARG A 135 17.25 -35.09 -6.27
#